data_AF-A4YDF7-F1
#
_entry.id   AF-A4YDF7-F1
#
_cell.length_a   1.000
_cell.length_b   1.000
_cell.length_c   1.000
_cell.angle_alpha   90.00
_cell.angle_beta   90.00
_cell.angle_gamma   90.00
#
_symmetry.space_group_name_H-M   'P 1'
#
loop_
_entity.id
_entity.type
_entity.pdbx_description
1 polymer ?
#
loop_
_entity_poly.entity_id
_entity_poly.type
_entity_poly.pdbx_seq_one_letter_code
_entity_poly.pdbx_strand_id
1 'polypeptide(L)'
;MPKKPKLNVTLYDGIRRGSLALILFATFLGMSVESASSSLYFLPLIISYVMLFLFGWLNRKSFSSLGEKFNLSVRLYPILMVGLVLGFVSSVLVEIRIDQQIFSIIEFVGILLILSYLFEYSLEMVRLSDDFGSKGLKIASGILAISIPIYLIIGAIPFAILVTAGGMYAYVEMTKIVNLYKRDA
;
A
#
# COMPACT_ATOMS: atom_id res chain seq x y z
N MET A 1 26.00 11.47 28.26
CA MET A 1 25.13 10.62 27.41
C MET A 1 25.09 11.22 26.02
N PRO A 2 25.41 10.49 24.94
CA PRO A 2 25.30 11.04 23.59
C PRO A 2 23.83 11.39 23.34
N LYS A 3 23.56 12.65 22.93
CA LYS A 3 22.21 13.12 22.58
C LYS A 3 21.68 12.21 21.47
N LYS A 4 20.61 11.47 21.73
CA LYS A 4 19.89 10.72 20.68
C LYS A 4 19.57 11.72 19.55
N PRO A 5 19.92 11.42 18.28
CA PRO A 5 19.57 12.31 17.18
C PRO A 5 18.06 12.54 17.20
N LYS A 6 17.63 13.82 17.16
CA LYS A 6 16.21 14.17 17.13
C LYS A 6 15.61 13.58 15.87
N LEU A 7 14.83 12.52 16.04
CA LEU A 7 14.15 11.81 14.96
C LEU A 7 13.14 12.78 14.33
N ASN A 8 13.14 12.93 13.00
CA ASN A 8 12.15 13.77 12.34
C ASN A 8 10.78 13.07 12.31
N VAL A 9 10.02 13.27 13.38
CA VAL A 9 8.72 12.61 13.63
C VAL A 9 7.74 12.79 12.48
N THR A 10 7.77 13.90 11.75
CA THR A 10 6.80 14.18 10.68
C THR A 10 6.91 13.18 9.53
N LEU A 11 8.09 12.64 9.28
CA LEU A 11 8.31 11.62 8.24
C LEU A 11 7.59 10.32 8.59
N TYR A 12 7.77 9.87 9.84
CA TYR A 12 7.15 8.63 10.33
C TYR A 12 5.64 8.78 10.54
N ASP A 13 5.16 10.00 10.84
CA ASP A 13 3.72 10.33 10.83
C ASP A 13 3.13 10.18 9.41
N GLY A 14 3.91 10.51 8.38
CA GLY A 14 3.55 10.29 6.97
C GLY A 14 3.38 8.81 6.64
N ILE A 15 4.32 7.97 7.05
CA ILE A 15 4.23 6.50 6.89
C ILE A 15 3.03 5.94 7.65
N ARG A 16 2.78 6.41 8.88
CA ARG A 16 1.59 6.02 9.65
C ARG A 16 0.30 6.34 8.89
N ARG A 17 0.17 7.56 8.34
CA ARG A 17 -1.00 7.95 7.52
C ARG A 17 -1.07 7.12 6.23
N GLY A 18 0.08 6.79 5.65
CA GLY A 18 0.18 5.85 4.53
C GLY A 18 -0.45 4.51 4.88
N SER A 19 -0.08 3.90 6.01
CA SER A 19 -0.67 2.65 6.48
C SER A 19 -2.20 2.74 6.64
N LEU A 20 -2.73 3.86 7.12
CA LEU A 20 -4.18 4.08 7.15
C LEU A 20 -4.80 4.08 5.75
N ALA A 21 -4.19 4.79 4.80
CA ALA A 21 -4.63 4.79 3.41
C ALA A 21 -4.58 3.39 2.78
N LEU A 22 -3.57 2.58 3.13
CA LEU A 22 -3.47 1.18 2.69
C LEU A 22 -4.62 0.31 3.22
N ILE A 23 -4.99 0.49 4.50
CA ILE A 23 -6.16 -0.18 5.11
C ILE A 23 -7.43 0.18 4.34
N LEU A 24 -7.65 1.46 4.07
CA LEU A 24 -8.83 1.93 3.35
C LEU A 24 -8.84 1.40 1.92
N PHE A 25 -7.71 1.44 1.21
CA PHE A 25 -7.55 0.83 -0.12
C PHE A 25 -8.05 -0.60 -0.13
N ALA A 26 -7.52 -1.45 0.76
CA ALA A 26 -7.82 -2.86 0.79
C ALA A 26 -9.28 -3.13 1.19
N THR A 27 -9.80 -2.38 2.16
CA THR A 27 -11.20 -2.48 2.59
C THR A 27 -12.16 -2.18 1.43
N PHE A 28 -11.93 -1.07 0.73
CA PHE A 28 -12.78 -0.67 -0.39
C PHE A 28 -12.58 -1.56 -1.63
N LEU A 29 -11.38 -2.12 -1.84
CA LEU A 29 -11.16 -3.12 -2.87
C LEU A 29 -12.03 -4.35 -2.61
N GLY A 30 -12.01 -4.88 -1.39
CA GLY A 30 -12.87 -5.99 -0.98
C GLY A 30 -14.36 -5.69 -1.22
N MET A 31 -14.82 -4.50 -0.80
CA MET A 31 -16.20 -4.06 -1.04
C MET A 31 -16.57 -3.99 -2.51
N SER A 32 -15.65 -3.52 -3.38
CA SER A 32 -15.91 -3.47 -4.83
C SER A 32 -16.08 -4.86 -5.45
N VAL A 33 -15.30 -5.84 -4.99
CA VAL A 33 -15.38 -7.22 -5.49
C VAL A 33 -16.66 -7.89 -5.02
N GLU A 34 -17.03 -7.73 -3.75
CA GLU A 34 -18.31 -8.22 -3.21
C GLU A 34 -19.53 -7.59 -3.92
N SER A 35 -19.39 -6.34 -4.37
CA SER A 35 -20.46 -5.59 -5.03
C SER A 35 -20.47 -5.73 -6.55
N ALA A 36 -19.61 -6.58 -7.14
CA ALA A 36 -19.38 -6.63 -8.59
C ALA A 36 -20.64 -6.93 -9.44
N SER A 37 -21.67 -7.51 -8.84
CA SER A 37 -22.96 -7.77 -9.51
C SER A 37 -23.89 -6.55 -9.57
N SER A 38 -23.52 -5.44 -8.93
CA SER A 38 -24.31 -4.22 -8.82
C SER A 38 -23.58 -3.04 -9.46
N SER A 39 -24.32 -2.14 -10.11
CA SER A 39 -23.79 -0.86 -10.61
C SER A 39 -23.09 -0.01 -9.53
N LEU A 40 -23.33 -0.28 -8.25
CA LEU A 40 -22.68 0.38 -7.12
C LEU A 40 -21.21 -0.02 -6.94
N TYR A 41 -20.69 -1.03 -7.63
CA TYR A 41 -19.31 -1.51 -7.49
C TYR A 41 -18.25 -0.43 -7.81
N PHE A 42 -18.58 0.50 -8.70
CA PHE A 42 -17.66 1.57 -9.12
C PHE A 42 -17.29 2.52 -7.99
N LEU A 43 -18.22 2.82 -7.07
CA LEU A 43 -17.97 3.77 -5.98
C LEU A 43 -16.85 3.28 -5.04
N PRO A 44 -16.92 2.07 -4.43
CA PRO A 44 -15.82 1.57 -3.61
C PRO A 44 -14.55 1.34 -4.44
N LEU A 45 -14.65 0.99 -5.73
CA LEU A 45 -13.47 0.83 -6.59
C LEU A 45 -12.71 2.16 -6.75
N ILE A 46 -13.41 3.24 -7.09
CA ILE A 46 -12.81 4.59 -7.19
C ILE A 46 -12.16 4.99 -5.88
N ILE A 47 -12.85 4.80 -4.75
CA ILE A 47 -12.31 5.13 -3.43
C ILE A 47 -11.05 4.30 -3.16
N SER A 48 -11.05 3.02 -3.52
CA SER A 48 -9.88 2.14 -3.38
C SER A 48 -8.67 2.69 -4.14
N TYR A 49 -8.81 3.02 -5.42
CA TYR A 49 -7.74 3.59 -6.24
C TYR A 49 -7.23 4.94 -5.69
N VAL A 50 -8.13 5.81 -5.22
CA VAL A 50 -7.75 7.10 -4.58
C VAL A 50 -6.95 6.87 -3.31
N MET A 51 -7.34 5.90 -2.49
CA MET A 51 -6.61 5.55 -1.27
C MET A 51 -5.24 4.93 -1.57
N LEU A 52 -5.12 4.12 -2.62
CA LEU A 52 -3.84 3.56 -3.05
C LEU A 52 -2.90 4.63 -3.60
N PHE A 53 -3.43 5.60 -4.35
CA PHE A 53 -2.70 6.80 -4.75
C PHE A 53 -2.17 7.57 -3.54
N LEU A 54 -3.05 7.86 -2.56
CA LEU A 54 -2.69 8.59 -1.36
C LEU A 54 -1.62 7.85 -0.55
N PHE A 55 -1.75 6.53 -0.42
CA PHE A 55 -0.75 5.65 0.18
C PHE A 55 0.62 5.79 -0.51
N GLY A 56 0.67 5.67 -1.84
CA GLY A 56 1.90 5.81 -2.61
C GLY A 56 2.55 7.19 -2.44
N TRP A 57 1.73 8.24 -2.49
CA TRP A 57 2.21 9.63 -2.38
C TRP A 57 2.79 9.95 -1.00
N LEU A 58 2.08 9.56 0.08
CA LEU A 58 2.53 9.77 1.45
C LEU A 58 3.83 9.02 1.74
N ASN A 59 3.93 7.77 1.29
CA ASN A 59 5.12 6.97 1.48
C ASN A 59 6.30 7.48 0.66
N ARG A 60 6.10 7.85 -0.62
CA ARG A 60 7.14 8.49 -1.44
C ARG A 60 7.73 9.71 -0.74
N LYS A 61 6.88 10.61 -0.25
CA LYS A 61 7.32 11.83 0.45
C LYS A 61 8.11 11.53 1.74
N SER A 62 7.71 10.47 2.44
CA SER A 62 8.36 10.07 3.70
C SER A 62 9.71 9.39 3.43
N PHE A 63 9.75 8.41 2.52
CA PHE A 63 10.95 7.65 2.18
C PHE A 63 12.01 8.46 1.44
N SER A 64 11.62 9.42 0.59
CA SER A 64 12.58 10.31 -0.07
C SER A 64 13.44 11.10 0.92
N SER A 65 12.98 11.23 2.16
CA SER A 65 13.65 11.98 3.23
C SER A 65 14.41 11.08 4.21
N LEU A 66 14.30 9.75 4.09
CA LEU A 66 14.93 8.77 5.00
C LEU A 66 16.26 8.21 4.47
N GLY A 67 16.75 8.71 3.32
CA GLY A 67 18.05 8.37 2.73
C GLY A 67 17.97 7.26 1.68
N GLU A 68 19.13 6.90 1.10
CA GLU A 68 19.21 6.00 -0.06
C GLU A 68 18.69 4.58 0.19
N LYS A 69 18.70 4.13 1.45
CA LYS A 69 18.20 2.81 1.87
C LYS A 69 16.70 2.59 1.53
N PHE A 70 15.94 3.67 1.33
CA PHE A 70 14.51 3.66 0.98
C PHE A 70 14.22 4.25 -0.41
N ASN A 71 15.23 4.31 -1.28
CA ASN A 71 15.09 4.95 -2.59
C ASN A 71 14.25 4.12 -3.58
N LEU A 72 14.12 2.81 -3.36
CA LEU A 72 13.49 1.93 -4.34
C LEU A 72 11.97 2.15 -4.41
N SER A 73 11.23 2.26 -3.30
CA SER A 73 9.80 2.63 -3.41
C SER A 73 9.61 4.03 -3.99
N VAL A 74 10.51 4.96 -3.71
CA VAL A 74 10.46 6.30 -4.31
C VAL A 74 10.57 6.22 -5.83
N ARG A 75 11.45 5.35 -6.35
CA ARG A 75 11.64 5.09 -7.78
C ARG A 75 10.52 4.26 -8.41
N LEU A 76 9.87 3.40 -7.64
CA LEU A 76 8.72 2.60 -8.10
C LEU A 76 7.39 3.35 -8.03
N TYR A 77 7.32 4.53 -7.41
CA TYR A 77 6.09 5.33 -7.37
C TYR A 77 5.50 5.65 -8.76
N PRO A 78 6.28 6.06 -9.79
CA PRO A 78 5.76 6.20 -11.15
C PRO A 78 5.18 4.89 -11.71
N ILE A 79 5.77 3.75 -11.36
CA ILE A 79 5.26 2.42 -11.74
C ILE A 79 3.90 2.15 -11.10
N LEU A 80 3.72 2.49 -9.82
CA LEU A 80 2.42 2.47 -9.16
C LEU A 80 1.41 3.35 -9.90
N MET A 81 1.79 4.58 -10.28
CA MET A 81 0.90 5.49 -11.00
C MET A 81 0.43 4.93 -12.34
N VAL A 82 1.35 4.34 -13.12
CA VAL A 82 1.00 3.67 -14.37
C VAL A 82 0.06 2.50 -14.10
N GLY A 83 0.36 1.69 -13.07
CA GLY A 83 -0.50 0.57 -12.66
C GLY A 83 -1.92 1.01 -12.30
N LEU A 84 -2.07 2.10 -11.54
CA LEU A 84 -3.37 2.69 -11.18
C LEU A 84 -4.16 3.12 -12.42
N VAL A 85 -3.50 3.82 -13.35
CA VAL A 85 -4.15 4.31 -14.59
C VAL A 85 -4.58 3.14 -15.46
N LEU A 86 -3.71 2.16 -15.69
CA LEU A 86 -4.03 0.98 -16.50
C LEU A 86 -5.15 0.16 -15.86
N GLY A 87 -5.06 -0.12 -14.55
CA GLY A 87 -6.09 -0.88 -13.83
C GLY A 87 -7.44 -0.18 -13.87
N PHE A 88 -7.49 1.12 -13.61
CA PHE A 88 -8.75 1.88 -13.63
C PHE A 88 -9.36 1.95 -15.03
N VAL A 89 -8.59 2.40 -16.03
CA VAL A 89 -9.09 2.56 -17.41
C VAL A 89 -9.54 1.22 -17.98
N SER A 90 -8.76 0.15 -17.78
CA SER A 90 -9.16 -1.18 -18.25
C SER A 90 -10.42 -1.68 -17.56
N SER A 91 -10.55 -1.52 -16.25
CA SER A 91 -11.76 -1.96 -15.53
C SER A 91 -13.04 -1.30 -16.05
N VAL A 92 -12.96 -0.01 -16.44
CA VAL A 92 -14.08 0.71 -17.06
C VAL A 92 -14.40 0.18 -18.45
N LEU A 93 -13.37 -0.09 -19.27
CA LEU A 93 -13.55 -0.53 -20.65
C LEU A 93 -14.03 -1.98 -20.76
N VAL A 94 -13.57 -2.86 -19.87
CA VAL A 94 -14.06 -4.24 -19.73
C VAL A 94 -15.56 -4.24 -19.39
N GLU A 95 -15.99 -3.37 -18.46
CA GLU A 95 -17.39 -3.27 -18.05
C GLU A 95 -18.30 -2.83 -19.22
N ILE A 96 -17.85 -1.86 -20.03
CA ILE A 96 -18.59 -1.39 -21.22
C ILE A 96 -18.49 -2.40 -22.39
N ARG A 97 -17.84 -3.56 -22.16
CA ARG A 97 -17.67 -4.68 -23.11
C ARG A 97 -16.91 -4.31 -24.38
N ILE A 98 -16.01 -3.34 -24.28
CA ILE A 98 -15.11 -2.98 -25.37
C ILE A 98 -13.91 -3.93 -25.30
N ASP A 99 -13.69 -4.72 -26.35
CA ASP A 99 -12.53 -5.60 -26.55
C ASP A 99 -11.98 -6.28 -25.27
N GLN A 100 -12.83 -7.10 -24.65
CA GLN A 100 -12.60 -7.67 -23.33
C GLN A 100 -11.25 -8.39 -23.20
N GLN A 101 -10.77 -9.05 -24.26
CA GLN A 101 -9.52 -9.81 -24.20
C GLN A 101 -8.30 -8.91 -24.01
N ILE A 102 -8.19 -7.82 -24.79
CA ILE A 102 -7.06 -6.90 -24.70
C ILE A 102 -7.09 -6.15 -23.36
N PHE A 103 -8.24 -5.64 -22.95
CA PHE A 103 -8.33 -4.84 -21.73
C PHE A 103 -8.16 -5.67 -20.46
N SER A 104 -8.55 -6.95 -20.44
CA SER A 104 -8.21 -7.85 -19.32
C SER A 104 -6.70 -8.10 -19.18
N ILE A 105 -5.95 -8.18 -20.29
CA ILE A 105 -4.48 -8.29 -20.23
C ILE A 105 -3.88 -7.00 -19.67
N ILE A 106 -4.34 -5.84 -20.14
CA ILE A 106 -3.86 -4.54 -19.66
C ILE A 106 -4.20 -4.35 -18.17
N GLU A 107 -5.39 -4.77 -17.73
CA GLU A 107 -5.79 -4.76 -16.32
C GLU A 107 -4.84 -5.61 -15.48
N PHE A 108 -4.55 -6.84 -15.92
CA PHE A 108 -3.61 -7.73 -15.25
C PHE A 108 -2.20 -7.13 -15.15
N VAL A 109 -1.71 -6.49 -16.22
CA VAL A 109 -0.43 -5.75 -16.19
C VAL A 109 -0.49 -4.62 -15.16
N GLY A 110 -1.57 -3.83 -15.15
CA GLY A 110 -1.77 -2.75 -14.17
C GLY A 110 -1.72 -3.25 -12.73
N ILE A 111 -2.40 -4.36 -12.46
CA ILE A 111 -2.39 -5.05 -11.17
C ILE A 111 -0.98 -5.51 -10.79
N LEU A 112 -0.23 -6.14 -11.71
CA LEU A 112 1.15 -6.57 -11.43
C LEU A 112 2.07 -5.39 -11.06
N LEU A 113 1.91 -4.24 -11.71
CA LEU A 113 2.67 -3.03 -11.35
C LEU A 113 2.31 -2.55 -9.94
N ILE A 114 1.02 -2.58 -9.55
CA ILE A 114 0.59 -2.26 -8.18
C ILE A 114 1.21 -3.25 -7.18
N LEU A 115 1.14 -4.55 -7.45
CA LEU A 115 1.69 -5.59 -6.58
C LEU A 115 3.21 -5.45 -6.42
N SER A 116 3.93 -5.08 -7.48
CA SER A 116 5.37 -4.83 -7.42
C SER A 116 5.73 -3.68 -6.46
N TYR A 117 4.93 -2.61 -6.45
CA TYR A 117 5.12 -1.50 -5.52
C TYR A 117 4.84 -1.93 -4.08
N LEU A 118 3.76 -2.69 -3.85
CA LEU A 118 3.44 -3.22 -2.51
C LEU A 118 4.51 -4.18 -1.99
N PHE A 119 5.15 -4.94 -2.89
CA PHE A 119 6.27 -5.81 -2.53
C PHE A 119 7.46 -5.00 -2.02
N GLU A 120 7.88 -3.98 -2.75
CA GLU A 120 9.00 -3.14 -2.29
C GLU A 120 8.66 -2.41 -1.00
N TYR A 121 7.43 -1.91 -0.86
CA TYR A 121 6.98 -1.32 0.39
C TYR A 121 7.10 -2.30 1.57
N SER A 122 6.80 -3.59 1.36
CA SER A 122 7.00 -4.60 2.40
C SER A 122 8.47 -4.71 2.82
N LEU A 123 9.42 -4.63 1.89
CA LEU A 123 10.85 -4.68 2.18
C LEU A 123 11.31 -3.42 2.93
N GLU A 124 10.78 -2.25 2.58
CA GLU A 124 11.04 -1.01 3.32
C GLU A 124 10.49 -1.05 4.75
N MET A 125 9.35 -1.73 4.98
CA MET A 125 8.87 -1.99 6.33
C MET A 125 9.80 -2.91 7.12
N VAL A 126 10.46 -3.89 6.49
CA VAL A 126 11.52 -4.66 7.17
C VAL A 126 12.68 -3.74 7.56
N ARG A 127 13.13 -2.88 6.64
CA ARG A 127 14.24 -1.95 6.90
C ARG A 127 13.93 -1.01 8.06
N LEU A 128 12.71 -0.44 8.12
CA LEU A 128 12.25 0.36 9.26
C LEU A 128 12.14 -0.47 10.54
N SER A 129 11.61 -1.69 10.44
CA SER A 129 11.55 -2.63 11.57
C SER A 129 12.93 -2.79 12.19
N ASP A 130 13.96 -3.04 11.39
CA ASP A 130 15.32 -3.25 11.87
C ASP A 130 15.92 -1.96 12.45
N ASP A 131 15.64 -0.79 11.85
CA ASP A 131 16.10 0.52 12.36
C ASP A 131 15.48 0.88 13.73
N PHE A 132 14.24 0.46 13.99
CA PHE A 132 13.53 0.71 15.26
C PHE A 132 13.49 -0.50 16.21
N GLY A 133 13.99 -1.66 15.80
CA GLY A 133 13.85 -2.92 16.54
C GLY A 133 12.39 -3.38 16.74
N SER A 134 11.45 -2.98 15.86
CA SER A 134 10.02 -3.32 16.01
C SER A 134 9.67 -4.67 15.37
N LYS A 135 9.45 -5.69 16.21
CA LYS A 135 8.92 -7.00 15.75
C LYS A 135 7.56 -6.86 15.05
N GLY A 136 6.72 -5.91 15.47
CA GLY A 136 5.39 -5.73 14.88
C GLY A 136 5.45 -5.21 13.45
N LEU A 137 6.39 -4.30 13.13
CA LEU A 137 6.64 -3.88 11.74
C LEU A 137 7.14 -5.03 10.87
N LYS A 138 7.95 -5.93 11.43
CA LYS A 138 8.42 -7.14 10.73
C LYS A 138 7.26 -8.09 10.39
N ILE A 139 6.32 -8.26 11.32
CA ILE A 139 5.10 -9.06 11.10
C ILE A 139 4.23 -8.39 10.04
N ALA A 140 4.02 -7.08 10.13
CA ALA A 140 3.24 -6.33 9.14
C ALA A 140 3.83 -6.50 7.72
N SER A 141 5.14 -6.36 7.58
CA SER A 141 5.86 -6.60 6.34
C SER A 141 5.63 -8.02 5.81
N GLY A 142 5.79 -9.05 6.67
CA GLY A 142 5.58 -10.43 6.27
C GLY A 142 4.16 -10.70 5.76
N ILE A 143 3.15 -10.14 6.42
CA ILE A 143 1.74 -10.24 5.97
C ILE A 143 1.56 -9.59 4.59
N LEU A 144 2.13 -8.40 4.37
CA LEU A 144 2.06 -7.69 3.10
C LEU A 144 2.81 -8.42 1.97
N ALA A 145 3.95 -9.04 2.28
CA ALA A 145 4.69 -9.83 1.31
C ALA A 145 3.92 -11.09 0.89
N ILE A 146 3.29 -11.78 1.85
CA ILE A 146 2.49 -12.99 1.61
C ILE A 146 1.16 -12.68 0.90
N SER A 147 0.59 -11.48 1.06
CA SER A 147 -0.65 -11.13 0.38
C SER A 147 -0.50 -11.12 -1.14
N ILE A 148 0.69 -10.77 -1.66
CA ILE A 148 0.95 -10.69 -3.11
C ILE A 148 0.74 -12.03 -3.83
N PRO A 149 1.42 -13.14 -3.47
CA PRO A 149 1.14 -14.43 -4.09
C PRO A 149 -0.30 -14.90 -3.83
N ILE A 150 -0.91 -14.53 -2.71
CA ILE A 150 -2.31 -14.86 -2.43
C ILE A 150 -3.26 -14.17 -3.40
N TYR A 151 -2.99 -12.93 -3.79
CA TYR A 151 -3.76 -12.27 -4.84
C TYR A 151 -3.72 -13.08 -6.15
N LEU A 152 -2.54 -13.54 -6.54
CA LEU A 152 -2.33 -14.24 -7.81
C LEU A 152 -2.95 -15.66 -7.84
N ILE A 153 -3.00 -16.33 -6.68
CA ILE A 153 -3.45 -17.74 -6.59
C ILE A 153 -4.92 -17.84 -6.18
N ILE A 154 -5.35 -17.04 -5.20
CA ILE A 154 -6.67 -17.17 -4.56
C ILE A 154 -7.60 -16.02 -4.98
N GLY A 155 -7.07 -14.81 -5.14
CA GLY A 155 -7.80 -13.66 -5.66
C GLY A 155 -7.89 -12.46 -4.71
N ALA A 156 -8.72 -11.49 -5.10
CA ALA A 156 -8.72 -10.16 -4.51
C ALA A 156 -9.28 -10.08 -3.08
N ILE A 157 -10.28 -10.90 -2.70
CA ILE A 157 -10.89 -10.85 -1.36
C ILE A 157 -9.90 -11.29 -0.27
N PRO A 158 -9.24 -12.47 -0.36
CA PRO A 158 -8.24 -12.86 0.64
C PRO A 158 -7.03 -11.93 0.68
N PHE A 159 -6.62 -11.39 -0.48
CA PHE A 159 -5.61 -10.33 -0.54
C PHE A 159 -6.04 -9.10 0.25
N ALA A 160 -7.25 -8.59 0.04
CA ALA A 160 -7.78 -7.42 0.73
C ALA A 160 -7.79 -7.62 2.26
N ILE A 161 -8.18 -8.80 2.74
CA ILE A 161 -8.17 -9.12 4.18
C ILE A 161 -6.75 -9.06 4.73
N LEU A 162 -5.77 -9.66 4.04
CA LEU A 162 -4.39 -9.66 4.50
C LEU A 162 -3.74 -8.28 4.45
N VAL A 163 -3.97 -7.51 3.37
CA VAL A 163 -3.45 -6.14 3.28
C VAL A 163 -4.07 -5.24 4.36
N THR A 164 -5.36 -5.43 4.67
CA THR A 164 -6.02 -4.76 5.79
C THR A 164 -5.33 -5.09 7.11
N ALA A 165 -5.11 -6.38 7.40
CA ALA A 165 -4.42 -6.83 8.61
C ALA A 165 -2.99 -6.28 8.70
N GLY A 166 -2.20 -6.43 7.63
CA GLY A 166 -0.83 -5.92 7.55
C GLY A 166 -0.76 -4.40 7.73
N GLY A 167 -1.68 -3.67 7.10
CA GLY A 167 -1.84 -2.23 7.26
C GLY A 167 -2.18 -1.82 8.70
N MET A 168 -3.07 -2.55 9.38
CA MET A 168 -3.42 -2.31 10.79
C MET A 168 -2.22 -2.52 11.71
N TYR A 169 -1.47 -3.61 11.54
CA TYR A 169 -0.25 -3.85 12.31
C TYR A 169 0.78 -2.73 12.09
N ALA A 170 1.01 -2.34 10.83
CA ALA A 170 1.92 -1.26 10.49
C ALA A 170 1.46 0.07 11.12
N TYR A 171 0.18 0.39 11.05
CA TYR A 171 -0.39 1.61 11.63
C TYR A 171 -0.19 1.68 13.15
N VAL A 172 -0.49 0.60 13.86
CA VAL A 172 -0.36 0.52 15.32
C VAL A 172 1.11 0.69 15.74
N GLU A 173 2.03 -0.02 15.08
CA GLU A 173 3.45 0.05 15.40
C GLU A 173 4.06 1.42 15.08
N MET A 174 3.73 2.00 13.92
CA MET A 174 4.15 3.36 13.60
C MET A 174 3.56 4.38 14.57
N THR A 175 2.35 4.18 15.08
CA THR A 175 1.76 5.03 16.12
C THR A 175 2.55 4.97 17.43
N LYS A 176 2.97 3.77 17.86
CA LYS A 176 3.82 3.59 19.04
C LYS A 176 5.15 4.34 18.86
N ILE A 177 5.81 4.15 17.72
CA ILE A 177 7.09 4.81 17.39
C ILE A 177 6.91 6.33 17.41
N VAL A 178 5.96 6.87 16.62
CA VAL A 178 5.71 8.30 16.54
C VAL A 178 5.43 8.92 17.91
N ASN A 179 4.61 8.28 18.74
CA ASN A 179 4.26 8.81 20.06
C ASN A 179 5.42 8.74 21.06
N LEU A 180 6.27 7.70 20.99
CA LEU A 180 7.48 7.59 21.82
C LEU A 180 8.40 8.80 21.58
N TYR A 181 8.72 9.08 20.32
CA TYR A 181 9.64 10.16 19.97
C TYR A 181 9.04 11.56 20.09
N LYS A 182 7.70 11.70 20.07
CA LYS A 182 7.03 12.98 20.41
C LYS A 182 7.15 13.35 21.89
N ARG A 183 7.15 12.35 22.78
CA ARG A 183 7.29 12.59 24.23
C ARG A 183 8.71 12.98 24.63
N ASP A 184 9.70 12.56 23.83
CA ASP A 184 11.12 12.81 24.08
C ASP A 184 11.66 14.12 23.43
N ALA A 185 10.83 14.86 22.68
CA ALA A 185 11.23 16.02 21.85
C ALA A 185 11.02 17.37 22.53
#